data_AF-A0A9D6V8Q4-F1
#
_entry.id   AF-A0A9D6V8Q4-F1
#
_cell.length_a   1.000
_cell.length_b   1.000
_cell.length_c   1.000
_cell.angle_alpha   90.00
_cell.angle_beta   90.00
_cell.angle_gamma   90.00
#
_symmetry.space_group_name_H-M   'P 1'
#
loop_
_entity.id
_entity.type
_entity.pdbx_description
1 polymer ?
#
loop_
_entity_poly.entity_id
_entity_poly.type
_entity_poly.pdbx_seq_one_letter_code
_entity_poly.pdbx_strand_id
1 'polypeptide(L)'
;MLNRQRTLLYMLKKAGGSLTRIELMKWSFLLSQETSSGGGAAFYAFVPYKYGPYSFLLQQELFGLMKRGLLQEIGSKGWSLSALHEAAAESPRECQDIARIILRYKGMTINELIDTVYSRYPWYTVNSENFSRRAEVRPQADRAVYTIGYQGNSIDAFLNRVLKCGIKALADVRNNPSSRNFGFHKSTLARLCENLGIEYRGFPDLGIPASDRMDLKSLRDYEIVFGHYRSGVLANKTQSLDLLARLVTQKSTTLVCMESDANVCHRSILATLISERTNLPVIHLGIT
;
A
#
# COMPACT_ATOMS: atom_id res chain seq x y z
N MET A 1 -0.16 -16.03 15.47
CA MET A 1 -0.24 -14.55 15.54
C MET A 1 0.96 -14.00 14.79
N LEU A 2 0.78 -12.95 13.98
CA LEU A 2 1.88 -12.42 13.16
C LEU A 2 2.88 -11.63 13.99
N ASN A 3 4.13 -11.58 13.52
CA ASN A 3 5.25 -10.93 14.19
C ASN A 3 4.97 -9.45 14.51
N ARG A 4 4.57 -8.70 13.48
CA ARG A 4 4.15 -7.29 13.63
C ARG A 4 2.99 -7.08 14.61
N GLN A 5 2.08 -8.06 14.75
CA GLN A 5 0.99 -7.99 15.74
C GLN A 5 1.53 -8.14 17.16
N ARG A 6 2.52 -9.02 17.37
CA ARG A 6 3.23 -9.16 18.66
C ARG A 6 3.94 -7.87 19.04
N THR A 7 4.60 -7.23 18.06
CA THR A 7 5.25 -5.91 18.22
C THR A 7 4.26 -4.84 18.70
N LEU A 8 3.05 -4.76 18.11
CA LEU A 8 2.01 -3.82 18.57
C LEU A 8 1.56 -4.10 20.00
N LEU A 9 1.25 -5.35 20.33
CA LEU A 9 0.81 -5.73 21.67
C LEU A 9 1.90 -5.45 22.72
N TYR A 10 3.17 -5.70 22.36
CA TYR A 10 4.31 -5.40 23.24
C TYR A 10 4.51 -3.89 23.43
N MET A 11 4.34 -3.08 22.37
CA MET A 11 4.38 -1.62 22.47
C MET A 11 3.32 -1.10 23.43
N LEU A 12 2.07 -1.56 23.29
CA LEU A 12 0.97 -1.24 24.22
C LEU A 12 1.30 -1.67 25.65
N LYS A 13 1.85 -2.89 25.84
CA LYS A 13 2.26 -3.39 27.16
C LYS A 13 3.30 -2.46 27.80
N LYS A 14 4.32 -2.06 27.05
CA LYS A 14 5.38 -1.17 27.53
C LYS A 14 4.93 0.28 27.72
N ALA A 15 3.88 0.71 27.04
CA ALA A 15 3.28 2.03 27.22
C ALA A 15 2.46 2.15 28.52
N GLY A 16 2.15 1.04 29.19
CA GLY A 16 1.27 1.02 30.38
C GLY A 16 -0.10 0.38 30.11
N GLY A 17 -0.23 -0.38 29.02
CA GLY A 17 -1.42 -1.18 28.70
C GLY A 17 -2.45 -0.48 27.83
N SER A 18 -2.29 0.83 27.56
CA SER A 18 -3.17 1.57 26.65
C SER A 18 -2.43 2.67 25.90
N LEU A 19 -2.90 2.98 24.69
CA LEU A 19 -2.46 4.10 23.86
C LEU A 19 -3.63 4.68 23.09
N THR A 20 -3.59 5.97 22.79
CA THR A 20 -4.49 6.57 21.79
C THR A 20 -4.19 6.01 20.40
N ARG A 21 -5.16 6.10 19.49
CA ARG A 21 -5.01 5.73 18.08
C ARG A 21 -3.87 6.50 17.41
N ILE A 22 -3.71 7.77 17.77
CA ILE A 22 -2.65 8.64 17.21
C ILE A 22 -1.29 8.19 17.73
N GLU A 23 -1.12 8.03 19.04
CA GLU A 23 0.16 7.57 19.61
C GLU A 23 0.57 6.23 19.02
N LEU A 24 -0.32 5.23 19.01
CA LEU A 24 0.02 3.91 18.49
C LEU A 24 0.43 3.97 17.00
N MET A 25 -0.27 4.74 16.17
CA MET A 25 0.06 4.90 14.76
C MET A 25 1.40 5.64 14.58
N LYS A 26 1.62 6.75 15.30
CA LYS A 26 2.85 7.55 15.18
C LYS A 26 4.06 6.85 15.78
N TRP A 27 3.93 6.17 16.90
CA TRP A 27 5.02 5.42 17.50
C TRP A 27 5.38 4.19 16.67
N SER A 28 4.40 3.51 16.07
CA SER A 28 4.69 2.45 15.10
C SER A 28 5.41 3.01 13.86
N PHE A 29 4.99 4.16 13.36
CA PHE A 29 5.69 4.85 12.28
C PHE A 29 7.13 5.19 12.68
N LEU A 30 7.34 5.85 13.82
CA LEU A 30 8.66 6.25 14.31
C LEU A 30 9.55 5.03 14.59
N LEU A 31 8.98 3.92 15.08
CA LEU A 31 9.71 2.65 15.20
C LEU A 31 10.22 2.16 13.83
N SER A 32 9.41 2.26 12.77
CA SER A 32 9.83 1.88 11.42
C SER A 32 10.89 2.79 10.80
N GLN A 33 10.97 4.06 11.24
CA GLN A 33 11.84 5.07 10.63
C GLN A 33 13.12 5.35 11.42
N GLU A 34 13.07 5.28 12.75
CA GLU A 34 14.14 5.76 13.63
C GLU A 34 14.94 4.64 14.29
N THR A 35 14.58 3.38 14.05
CA THR A 35 15.24 2.26 14.72
C THR A 35 15.72 1.20 13.75
N SER A 36 16.80 0.54 14.17
CA SER A 36 17.50 -0.40 13.32
C SER A 36 16.76 -1.73 13.09
N SER A 37 15.84 -2.12 13.98
CA SER A 37 14.94 -3.24 13.74
C SER A 37 13.81 -2.89 12.78
N GLY A 38 13.44 -1.61 12.65
CA GLY A 38 12.28 -1.17 11.88
C GLY A 38 10.95 -1.79 12.34
N GLY A 39 10.90 -2.36 13.56
CA GLY A 39 9.77 -3.15 14.06
C GLY A 39 9.70 -4.60 13.56
N GLY A 40 10.74 -5.07 12.84
CA GLY A 40 10.88 -6.43 12.33
C GLY A 40 10.85 -6.51 10.79
N ALA A 41 11.26 -7.64 10.22
CA ALA A 41 11.47 -7.82 8.77
C ALA A 41 10.23 -7.59 7.89
N ALA A 42 9.01 -7.74 8.43
CA ALA A 42 7.74 -7.57 7.72
C ALA A 42 6.79 -6.62 8.46
N PHE A 43 7.35 -5.55 9.05
CA PHE A 43 6.59 -4.55 9.78
C PHE A 43 5.69 -3.70 8.85
N TYR A 44 4.92 -2.78 9.44
CA TYR A 44 3.99 -1.94 8.69
C TYR A 44 4.74 -0.91 7.82
N ALA A 45 4.19 -0.65 6.64
CA ALA A 45 4.53 0.52 5.84
C ALA A 45 3.46 1.60 6.02
N PHE A 46 3.75 2.82 5.58
CA PHE A 46 2.89 3.97 5.84
C PHE A 46 2.71 4.83 4.59
N VAL A 47 1.53 5.45 4.49
CA VAL A 47 1.16 6.46 3.48
C VAL A 47 0.86 7.82 4.13
N PRO A 48 1.03 8.95 3.42
CA PRO A 48 0.46 10.24 3.82
C PRO A 48 -1.07 10.17 3.79
N TYR A 49 -1.72 10.38 4.93
CA TYR A 49 -3.18 10.34 5.02
C TYR A 49 -3.72 11.23 6.15
N LYS A 50 -4.46 12.30 5.78
CA LYS A 50 -5.23 13.24 6.62
C LYS A 50 -4.49 13.91 7.79
N TYR A 51 -3.90 13.13 8.68
CA TYR A 51 -3.19 13.59 9.88
C TYR A 51 -1.78 12.99 9.96
N GLY A 52 -1.11 12.80 8.82
CA GLY A 52 0.28 12.37 8.73
C GLY A 52 0.45 10.92 8.27
N PRO A 53 1.51 10.21 8.74
CA PRO A 53 1.69 8.79 8.40
C PRO A 53 0.55 7.94 8.95
N TYR A 54 0.08 7.01 8.11
CA TYR A 54 -0.98 6.06 8.41
C TYR A 54 -0.70 4.71 7.73
N SER A 55 -1.04 3.62 8.41
CA SER A 55 -1.01 2.26 7.85
C SER A 55 -2.42 1.68 7.88
N PHE A 56 -2.99 1.42 6.71
CA PHE A 56 -4.27 0.72 6.58
C PHE A 56 -4.17 -0.73 7.04
N LEU A 57 -3.00 -1.36 6.84
CA LEU A 57 -2.73 -2.71 7.31
C LEU A 57 -2.67 -2.79 8.83
N LEU A 58 -1.99 -1.85 9.48
CA LEU A 58 -1.94 -1.74 10.94
C LEU A 58 -3.37 -1.59 11.49
N GLN A 59 -4.15 -0.66 10.94
CA GLN A 59 -5.53 -0.46 11.37
C GLN A 59 -6.39 -1.74 11.22
N GLN A 60 -6.27 -2.44 10.09
CA GLN A 60 -6.99 -3.69 9.87
C GLN A 60 -6.62 -4.76 10.91
N GLU A 61 -5.34 -4.85 11.26
CA GLU A 61 -4.87 -5.83 12.22
C GLU A 61 -5.29 -5.51 13.65
N LEU A 62 -5.37 -4.23 14.03
CA LEU A 62 -5.95 -3.83 15.32
C LEU A 62 -7.40 -4.30 15.46
N PHE A 63 -8.22 -4.14 14.41
CA PHE A 63 -9.58 -4.69 14.41
C PHE A 63 -9.59 -6.23 14.51
N GLY A 64 -8.65 -6.90 13.84
CA GLY A 64 -8.49 -8.35 13.95
C GLY A 64 -8.10 -8.81 15.35
N LEU A 65 -7.20 -8.08 16.03
CA LEU A 65 -6.79 -8.34 17.41
C LEU A 65 -7.94 -8.10 18.40
N MET A 66 -8.73 -7.04 18.19
CA MET A 66 -9.94 -6.77 18.96
C MET A 66 -10.97 -7.91 18.84
N LYS A 67 -11.25 -8.36 17.60
CA LYS A 67 -12.16 -9.50 17.37
C LYS A 67 -11.70 -10.81 18.03
N ARG A 68 -10.39 -10.97 18.21
CA ARG A 68 -9.79 -12.12 18.92
C ARG A 68 -9.77 -11.94 20.44
N GLY A 69 -10.33 -10.86 20.97
CA GLY A 69 -10.34 -10.57 22.40
C GLY A 69 -9.01 -10.11 22.98
N LEU A 70 -8.01 -9.81 22.12
CA LEU A 70 -6.69 -9.32 22.55
C LEU A 70 -6.66 -7.80 22.67
N LEU A 71 -7.62 -7.06 22.13
CA LEU A 71 -7.69 -5.62 22.34
C LEU A 71 -9.10 -5.22 22.69
N GLN A 72 -9.21 -4.13 23.44
CA GLN A 72 -10.47 -3.44 23.68
C GLN A 72 -10.34 -2.00 23.19
N GLU A 73 -11.44 -1.44 22.71
CA GLU A 73 -11.50 -0.04 22.35
C GLU A 73 -11.76 0.80 23.60
N ILE A 74 -10.95 1.84 23.83
CA ILE A 74 -11.18 2.79 24.92
C ILE A 74 -11.88 4.01 24.34
N GLY A 75 -13.20 4.06 24.50
CA GLY A 75 -14.04 5.07 23.85
C GLY A 75 -13.87 5.04 22.32
N SER A 76 -13.83 6.21 21.68
CA SER A 76 -13.56 6.31 20.23
C SER A 76 -12.09 6.56 19.89
N LYS A 77 -11.22 6.70 20.88
CA LYS A 77 -9.91 7.35 20.72
C LYS A 77 -8.69 6.47 20.98
N GLY A 78 -8.84 5.26 21.52
CA GLY A 78 -7.68 4.45 21.91
C GLY A 78 -7.90 2.95 21.92
N TRP A 79 -6.82 2.25 22.23
CA TRP A 79 -6.74 0.80 22.35
C TRP A 79 -6.15 0.44 23.71
N SER A 80 -6.77 -0.51 24.40
CA SER A 80 -6.21 -1.17 25.59
C SER A 80 -5.99 -2.65 25.35
N LEU A 81 -5.01 -3.18 26.07
CA LEU A 81 -4.89 -4.62 26.28
C LEU A 81 -6.06 -5.10 27.16
N SER A 82 -6.72 -6.19 26.76
CA SER A 82 -7.63 -6.99 27.60
C SER A 82 -6.88 -7.79 28.70
N ALA A 83 -7.55 -8.70 29.42
CA ALA A 83 -6.86 -9.60 30.38
C ALA A 83 -6.06 -10.74 29.70
N LEU A 84 -6.33 -11.03 28.42
CA LEU A 84 -5.75 -12.16 27.67
C LEU A 84 -4.43 -11.78 27.00
N HIS A 85 -3.41 -11.43 27.78
CA HIS A 85 -2.15 -10.89 27.24
C HIS A 85 -0.91 -11.72 27.53
N GLU A 86 -0.63 -12.65 26.63
CA GLU A 86 0.73 -13.16 26.44
C GLU A 86 1.25 -12.71 25.08
N ALA A 87 1.87 -11.54 25.06
CA ALA A 87 2.65 -11.10 23.92
C ALA A 87 4.02 -10.61 24.38
N ALA A 88 5.06 -11.31 23.94
CA ALA A 88 6.43 -10.83 23.90
C ALA A 88 6.75 -10.40 22.46
N ALA A 89 7.45 -9.26 22.30
CA ALA A 89 8.11 -8.94 21.03
C ALA A 89 9.10 -10.06 20.67
N GLU A 90 9.51 -10.12 19.41
CA GLU A 90 10.16 -11.30 18.87
C GLU A 90 11.63 -11.40 19.20
N SER A 91 12.31 -10.26 19.25
CA SER A 91 13.73 -10.19 19.53
C SER A 91 14.05 -9.21 20.66
N PRO A 92 15.15 -9.43 21.39
CA PRO A 92 15.68 -8.45 22.33
C PRO A 92 15.92 -7.08 21.69
N ARG A 93 16.29 -7.05 20.40
CA ARG A 93 16.53 -5.81 19.65
C ARG A 93 15.24 -5.01 19.43
N GLU A 94 14.15 -5.67 19.00
CA GLU A 94 12.84 -5.03 18.90
C GLU A 94 12.36 -4.51 20.26
N CYS A 95 12.56 -5.29 21.33
CA CYS A 95 12.22 -4.86 22.69
C CYS A 95 12.93 -3.56 23.07
N GLN A 96 14.24 -3.47 22.78
CA GLN A 96 15.05 -2.28 23.04
C GLN A 96 14.62 -1.09 22.19
N ASP A 97 14.36 -1.30 20.91
CA ASP A 97 13.94 -0.24 19.99
C ASP A 97 12.55 0.31 20.37
N ILE A 98 11.61 -0.56 20.77
CA ILE A 98 10.30 -0.14 21.29
C ILE A 98 10.47 0.68 22.58
N ALA A 99 11.31 0.22 23.51
CA ALA A 99 11.60 0.97 24.74
C ALA A 99 12.19 2.35 24.43
N ARG A 100 13.08 2.45 23.43
CA ARG A 100 13.66 3.73 22.97
C ARG A 100 12.59 4.68 22.44
N ILE A 101 11.69 4.20 21.58
CA ILE A 101 10.58 5.00 21.05
C ILE A 101 9.69 5.52 22.19
N ILE A 102 9.28 4.64 23.10
CA ILE A 102 8.43 5.03 24.23
C ILE A 102 9.13 6.06 25.13
N LEU A 103 10.39 5.81 25.51
CA LEU A 103 11.16 6.74 26.34
C LEU A 103 11.27 8.13 25.70
N ARG A 104 11.44 8.18 24.37
CA ARG A 104 11.60 9.43 23.63
C ARG A 104 10.32 10.24 23.50
N TYR A 105 9.16 9.57 23.36
CA TYR A 105 7.92 10.24 22.93
C TYR A 105 6.79 10.24 23.96
N LYS A 106 6.85 9.42 25.02
CA LYS A 106 5.77 9.28 26.02
C LYS A 106 5.39 10.59 26.74
N GLY A 107 6.34 11.52 26.90
CA GLY A 107 6.11 12.80 27.58
C GLY A 107 5.47 13.88 26.71
N MET A 108 5.34 13.65 25.40
CA MET A 108 4.79 14.65 24.48
C MET A 108 3.26 14.64 24.52
N THR A 109 2.68 15.83 24.40
CA THR A 109 1.28 15.97 24.00
C THR A 109 1.08 15.44 22.58
N ILE A 110 -0.17 15.13 22.23
CA ILE A 110 -0.51 14.66 20.88
C ILE A 110 -0.08 15.67 19.80
N ASN A 111 -0.22 16.98 20.06
CA ASN A 111 0.18 18.01 19.11
C ASN A 111 1.69 18.06 18.92
N GLU A 112 2.47 18.02 20.00
CA GLU A 112 3.94 17.97 19.92
C GLU A 112 4.43 16.73 19.17
N LEU A 113 3.79 15.58 19.38
CA LEU A 113 4.11 14.36 18.65
C LEU A 113 3.79 14.50 17.15
N ILE A 114 2.64 15.08 16.80
CA ILE A 114 2.27 15.35 15.41
C ILE A 114 3.28 16.32 14.77
N ASP A 115 3.58 17.43 15.42
CA ASP A 115 4.49 18.46 14.91
C ASP A 115 5.92 17.91 14.75
N THR A 116 6.37 17.07 15.67
CA THR A 116 7.65 16.35 15.58
C THR A 116 7.68 15.44 14.35
N VAL A 117 6.64 14.65 14.13
CA VAL A 117 6.55 13.75 12.96
C VAL A 117 6.52 14.55 11.66
N TYR A 118 5.76 15.64 11.62
CA TYR A 118 5.59 16.46 10.42
C TYR A 118 6.88 17.19 10.04
N SER A 119 7.58 17.73 11.03
CA SER A 119 8.86 18.42 10.84
C SER A 119 9.94 17.47 10.30
N ARG A 120 10.01 16.23 10.81
CA ARG A 120 11.04 15.27 10.41
C ARG A 120 10.70 14.50 9.13
N TYR A 121 9.43 14.28 8.86
CA TYR A 121 8.95 13.47 7.75
C TYR A 121 7.92 14.22 6.90
N PRO A 122 8.33 15.35 6.26
CA PRO A 122 7.42 16.27 5.58
C PRO A 122 6.61 15.62 4.45
N TRP A 123 7.15 14.59 3.77
CA TRP A 123 6.39 13.75 2.82
C TRP A 123 5.03 13.29 3.36
N TYR A 124 4.95 12.96 4.65
CA TYR A 124 3.71 12.45 5.22
C TYR A 124 2.63 13.51 5.42
N THR A 125 2.94 14.78 5.14
CA THR A 125 2.02 15.92 5.23
C THR A 125 1.27 16.20 3.94
N VAL A 126 1.66 15.62 2.79
CA VAL A 126 1.11 15.99 1.46
C VAL A 126 -0.41 15.82 1.33
N ASN A 127 -1.00 14.89 2.10
CA ASN A 127 -2.44 14.63 2.15
C ASN A 127 -3.09 15.14 3.45
N SER A 128 -2.44 16.03 4.20
CA SER A 128 -2.99 16.47 5.48
C SER A 128 -4.25 17.32 5.29
N GLU A 129 -5.31 17.06 6.06
CA GLU A 129 -6.51 17.92 6.07
C GLU A 129 -6.23 19.27 6.74
N ASN A 130 -5.16 19.37 7.54
CA ASN A 130 -4.66 20.64 8.03
C ASN A 130 -3.73 21.28 7.01
N PHE A 131 -4.29 22.13 6.13
CA PHE A 131 -3.56 22.80 5.06
C PHE A 131 -2.35 23.62 5.55
N SER A 132 -2.46 24.26 6.73
CA SER A 132 -1.36 25.05 7.31
C SER A 132 -0.15 24.21 7.72
N ARG A 133 -0.33 22.89 7.89
CA ARG A 133 0.71 21.94 8.28
C ARG A 133 1.24 21.11 7.10
N ARG A 134 0.84 21.41 5.86
CA ARG A 134 1.41 20.77 4.66
C ARG A 134 2.76 21.39 4.36
N ALA A 135 3.83 20.61 4.56
CA ALA A 135 5.20 21.03 4.27
C ALA A 135 5.65 20.66 2.85
N GLU A 136 4.99 19.68 2.22
CA GLU A 136 5.28 19.24 0.86
C GLU A 136 4.02 19.23 -0.01
N VAL A 137 4.23 19.27 -1.33
CA VAL A 137 3.18 19.10 -2.34
C VAL A 137 3.34 17.74 -2.99
N ARG A 138 2.21 17.07 -3.25
CA ARG A 138 2.22 15.78 -3.95
C ARG A 138 2.80 15.97 -5.35
N PRO A 139 3.78 15.14 -5.76
CA PRO A 139 4.32 15.20 -7.11
C PRO A 139 3.23 14.93 -8.14
N GLN A 140 3.47 15.39 -9.36
CA GLN A 140 2.63 15.11 -10.51
C GLN A 140 3.52 14.50 -11.58
N ALA A 141 3.27 13.24 -11.89
CA ALA A 141 3.91 12.59 -13.02
C ALA A 141 3.38 13.17 -14.33
N ASP A 142 4.24 13.17 -15.34
CA ASP A 142 3.84 13.42 -16.72
C ASP A 142 2.87 12.34 -17.23
N ARG A 143 2.31 12.58 -18.42
CA ARG A 143 1.49 11.58 -19.10
C ARG A 143 2.42 10.50 -19.66
N ALA A 144 2.24 9.28 -19.19
CA ALA A 144 2.91 8.09 -19.68
C ALA A 144 2.05 6.86 -19.37
N VAL A 145 2.37 5.73 -20.00
CA VAL A 145 1.78 4.43 -19.67
C VAL A 145 2.62 3.81 -18.56
N TYR A 146 2.28 4.11 -17.31
CA TYR A 146 3.00 3.55 -16.18
C TYR A 146 2.58 2.11 -15.92
N THR A 147 3.47 1.30 -15.35
CA THR A 147 3.12 -0.04 -14.89
C THR A 147 3.69 -0.32 -13.50
N ILE A 148 2.97 -1.11 -12.72
CA ILE A 148 3.39 -1.54 -11.38
C ILE A 148 2.81 -2.92 -11.03
N GLY A 149 3.62 -3.76 -10.38
CA GLY A 149 3.21 -5.03 -9.78
C GLY A 149 3.15 -4.92 -8.27
N TYR A 150 2.20 -5.58 -7.60
CA TYR A 150 2.10 -5.50 -6.14
C TYR A 150 2.73 -6.66 -5.36
N GLN A 151 3.21 -7.71 -6.04
CA GLN A 151 3.83 -8.87 -5.38
C GLN A 151 5.00 -8.41 -4.48
N GLY A 152 5.10 -9.05 -3.31
CA GLY A 152 6.12 -8.72 -2.31
C GLY A 152 5.85 -7.44 -1.50
N ASN A 153 4.77 -6.70 -1.79
CA ASN A 153 4.50 -5.41 -1.15
C ASN A 153 3.24 -5.43 -0.30
N SER A 154 3.28 -4.72 0.82
CA SER A 154 2.07 -4.35 1.54
C SER A 154 1.30 -3.30 0.76
N ILE A 155 -0.01 -3.21 1.00
CA ILE A 155 -0.86 -2.19 0.38
C ILE A 155 -0.38 -0.76 0.67
N ASP A 156 0.12 -0.53 1.88
CA ASP A 156 0.61 0.78 2.29
C ASP A 156 1.91 1.15 1.54
N ALA A 157 2.86 0.22 1.40
CA ALA A 157 4.08 0.44 0.63
C ALA A 157 3.77 0.69 -0.85
N PHE A 158 2.87 -0.13 -1.42
CA PHE A 158 2.40 0.00 -2.80
C PHE A 158 1.78 1.37 -3.06
N LEU A 159 0.80 1.79 -2.24
CA LEU A 159 0.13 3.08 -2.42
C LEU A 159 1.08 4.25 -2.16
N ASN A 160 2.01 4.13 -1.21
CA ASN A 160 3.02 5.17 -0.98
C ASN A 160 3.93 5.36 -2.20
N ARG A 161 4.32 4.27 -2.88
CA ARG A 161 5.07 4.33 -4.14
C ARG A 161 4.26 5.04 -5.24
N VAL A 162 3.00 4.63 -5.44
CA VAL A 162 2.09 5.25 -6.41
C VAL A 162 1.96 6.77 -6.15
N LEU A 163 1.85 7.16 -4.88
CA LEU A 163 1.80 8.56 -4.45
C LEU A 163 3.11 9.31 -4.74
N LYS A 164 4.27 8.75 -4.39
CA LYS A 164 5.59 9.35 -4.63
C LYS A 164 5.91 9.49 -6.11
N CYS A 165 5.43 8.58 -6.95
CA CYS A 165 5.54 8.69 -8.40
C CYS A 165 4.56 9.71 -9.00
N GLY A 166 3.70 10.34 -8.21
CA GLY A 166 2.77 11.36 -8.69
C GLY A 166 1.64 10.83 -9.57
N ILE A 167 1.33 9.54 -9.46
CA ILE A 167 0.26 8.86 -10.21
C ILE A 167 -1.10 9.34 -9.68
N LYS A 168 -2.01 9.63 -10.62
CA LYS A 168 -3.38 10.11 -10.34
C LYS A 168 -4.45 9.07 -10.58
N ALA A 169 -4.19 8.06 -11.42
CA ALA A 169 -5.11 6.97 -11.68
C ALA A 169 -4.43 5.60 -11.68
N LEU A 170 -5.16 4.59 -11.23
CA LEU A 170 -4.75 3.19 -11.22
C LEU A 170 -5.75 2.40 -12.06
N ALA A 171 -5.24 1.82 -13.15
CA ALA A 171 -5.97 0.95 -14.06
C ALA A 171 -5.70 -0.51 -13.67
N ASP A 172 -6.69 -1.16 -13.06
CA ASP A 172 -6.60 -2.56 -12.64
C ASP A 172 -6.92 -3.50 -13.80
N VAL A 173 -5.85 -4.04 -14.41
CA VAL A 173 -5.92 -4.86 -15.63
C VAL A 173 -5.95 -6.36 -15.31
N ARG A 174 -6.24 -6.72 -14.06
CA ARG A 174 -6.42 -8.12 -13.65
C ARG A 174 -7.79 -8.60 -14.08
N ASN A 175 -7.85 -9.77 -14.70
CA ASN A 175 -9.12 -10.40 -15.06
C ASN A 175 -9.99 -10.71 -13.84
N ASN A 176 -9.37 -11.27 -12.79
CA ASN A 176 -10.00 -11.49 -11.50
C ASN A 176 -9.23 -10.75 -10.39
N PRO A 177 -9.65 -9.51 -10.02
CA PRO A 177 -9.00 -8.70 -8.99
C PRO A 177 -9.33 -9.17 -7.55
N SER A 178 -9.22 -10.47 -7.30
CA SER A 178 -9.31 -11.10 -5.98
C SER A 178 -7.91 -11.43 -5.48
N SER A 179 -7.62 -11.12 -4.21
CA SER A 179 -6.31 -11.36 -3.61
C SER A 179 -6.47 -11.71 -2.13
N ARG A 180 -5.67 -12.66 -1.66
CA ARG A 180 -5.54 -12.99 -0.23
C ARG A 180 -4.69 -11.95 0.52
N ASN A 181 -3.87 -11.18 -0.20
CA ASN A 181 -3.11 -10.09 0.40
C ASN A 181 -4.05 -8.92 0.68
N PHE A 182 -4.15 -8.53 1.96
CA PHE A 182 -4.99 -7.42 2.37
C PHE A 182 -4.71 -6.17 1.52
N GLY A 183 -5.78 -5.50 1.11
CA GLY A 183 -5.71 -4.26 0.33
C GLY A 183 -5.82 -4.44 -1.18
N PHE A 184 -5.58 -5.64 -1.72
CA PHE A 184 -5.54 -5.87 -3.18
C PHE A 184 -6.80 -6.53 -3.76
N HIS A 185 -7.83 -6.77 -2.95
CA HIS A 185 -9.17 -7.09 -3.45
C HIS A 185 -9.82 -5.84 -4.07
N LYS A 186 -10.49 -5.96 -5.24
CA LYS A 186 -11.11 -4.84 -6.00
C LYS A 186 -11.76 -3.77 -5.12
N SER A 187 -12.73 -4.16 -4.30
CA SER A 187 -13.49 -3.21 -3.46
C SER A 187 -12.62 -2.51 -2.42
N THR A 188 -11.61 -3.21 -1.88
CA THR A 188 -10.70 -2.62 -0.90
C THR A 188 -9.72 -1.68 -1.58
N LEU A 189 -9.13 -2.10 -2.71
CA LEU A 189 -8.18 -1.29 -3.46
C LEU A 189 -8.84 0.00 -3.97
N ALA A 190 -10.05 -0.08 -4.51
CA ALA A 190 -10.82 1.08 -4.97
C ALA A 190 -11.06 2.09 -3.83
N ARG A 191 -11.55 1.63 -2.68
CA ARG A 191 -11.78 2.47 -1.49
C ARG A 191 -10.49 3.11 -0.96
N LEU A 192 -9.40 2.37 -0.94
CA LEU A 192 -8.10 2.90 -0.48
C LEU A 192 -7.52 3.92 -1.48
N CYS A 193 -7.70 3.70 -2.78
CA CYS A 193 -7.35 4.68 -3.81
C CYS A 193 -8.16 5.97 -3.64
N GLU A 194 -9.48 5.86 -3.46
CA GLU A 194 -10.37 7.00 -3.21
C GLU A 194 -9.95 7.80 -1.97
N ASN A 195 -9.67 7.13 -0.85
CA ASN A 195 -9.14 7.75 0.38
C ASN A 195 -7.85 8.55 0.17
N LEU A 196 -7.06 8.21 -0.86
CA LEU A 196 -5.79 8.85 -1.20
C LEU A 196 -5.88 9.76 -2.44
N GLY A 197 -7.10 10.02 -2.94
CA GLY A 197 -7.30 10.82 -4.15
C GLY A 197 -6.64 10.22 -5.39
N ILE A 198 -6.66 8.89 -5.51
CA ILE A 198 -6.25 8.14 -6.70
C ILE A 198 -7.52 7.60 -7.34
N GLU A 199 -7.74 7.89 -8.62
CA GLU A 199 -8.84 7.28 -9.36
C GLU A 199 -8.57 5.78 -9.55
N TYR A 200 -9.54 4.93 -9.27
CA TYR A 200 -9.47 3.50 -9.55
C TYR A 200 -10.42 3.14 -10.70
N ARG A 201 -9.92 2.46 -11.73
CA ARG A 201 -10.73 1.89 -12.81
C ARG A 201 -10.32 0.45 -13.07
N GLY A 202 -11.31 -0.45 -13.14
CA GLY A 202 -11.09 -1.86 -13.48
C GLY A 202 -11.28 -2.12 -14.97
N PHE A 203 -10.36 -2.88 -15.56
CA PHE A 203 -10.39 -3.37 -16.94
C PHE A 203 -10.23 -4.90 -16.98
N PRO A 204 -11.17 -5.66 -16.35
CA PRO A 204 -11.02 -7.11 -16.21
C PRO A 204 -11.05 -7.86 -17.55
N ASP A 205 -11.73 -7.31 -18.55
CA ASP A 205 -11.80 -7.85 -19.90
C ASP A 205 -10.50 -7.66 -20.71
N LEU A 206 -9.58 -6.81 -20.22
CA LEU A 206 -8.21 -6.69 -20.73
C LEU A 206 -7.22 -7.59 -19.98
N GLY A 207 -7.66 -8.36 -18.98
CA GLY A 207 -6.79 -9.30 -18.27
C GLY A 207 -6.79 -10.69 -18.90
N ILE A 208 -5.75 -11.48 -18.63
CA ILE A 208 -5.71 -12.90 -19.01
C ILE A 208 -6.60 -13.71 -18.04
N PRO A 209 -7.54 -14.54 -18.55
CA PRO A 209 -8.32 -15.48 -17.73
C PRO A 209 -7.45 -16.35 -16.82
N ALA A 210 -8.02 -16.80 -15.69
CA ALA A 210 -7.28 -17.68 -14.79
C ALA A 210 -6.98 -19.06 -15.42
N SER A 211 -7.90 -19.57 -16.26
CA SER A 211 -7.74 -20.84 -16.99
C SER A 211 -6.48 -20.87 -17.85
N ASP A 212 -6.14 -19.73 -18.45
CA ASP A 212 -5.06 -19.64 -19.45
C ASP A 212 -3.69 -19.40 -18.78
N ARG A 213 -3.66 -19.27 -17.45
CA ARG A 213 -2.47 -19.02 -16.63
C ARG A 213 -2.07 -20.22 -15.77
N MET A 214 -2.72 -21.37 -15.95
CA MET A 214 -2.39 -22.57 -15.19
C MET A 214 -1.10 -23.22 -15.71
N ASP A 215 -0.25 -23.70 -14.80
CA ASP A 215 0.94 -24.51 -15.10
C ASP A 215 2.02 -23.88 -16.00
N LEU A 216 2.22 -22.56 -15.94
CA LEU A 216 3.35 -21.89 -16.62
C LEU A 216 4.68 -22.26 -15.94
N LYS A 217 5.50 -23.09 -16.59
CA LYS A 217 6.76 -23.63 -16.02
C LYS A 217 8.00 -23.17 -16.76
N SER A 218 7.84 -22.73 -18.00
CA SER A 218 8.93 -22.32 -18.90
C SER A 218 8.63 -21.00 -19.59
N LEU A 219 9.66 -20.31 -20.08
CA LEU A 219 9.50 -19.09 -20.88
C LEU A 219 8.61 -19.31 -22.11
N ARG A 220 8.68 -20.49 -22.72
CA ARG A 220 7.85 -20.87 -23.87
C ARG A 220 6.35 -20.88 -23.53
N ASP A 221 5.98 -21.29 -22.32
CA ASP A 221 4.57 -21.29 -21.89
C ASP A 221 4.03 -19.86 -21.81
N TYR A 222 4.86 -18.92 -21.30
CA TYR A 222 4.53 -17.50 -21.28
C TYR A 222 4.38 -16.93 -22.70
N GLU A 223 5.29 -17.26 -23.62
CA GLU A 223 5.21 -16.80 -25.01
C GLU A 223 3.92 -17.25 -25.71
N ILE A 224 3.51 -18.50 -25.51
CA ILE A 224 2.26 -19.05 -26.06
C ILE A 224 1.06 -18.27 -25.50
N VAL A 225 0.97 -18.13 -24.18
CA VAL A 225 -0.12 -17.40 -23.52
C VAL A 225 -0.16 -15.94 -23.96
N PHE A 226 0.99 -15.30 -24.11
CA PHE A 226 1.11 -13.92 -24.57
C PHE A 226 0.73 -13.76 -26.06
N GLY A 227 1.04 -14.77 -26.89
CA GLY A 227 0.55 -14.86 -28.26
C GLY A 227 -0.97 -14.90 -28.32
N HIS A 228 -1.60 -15.81 -27.57
CA HIS A 228 -3.07 -15.92 -27.48
C HIS A 228 -3.72 -14.67 -26.90
N TYR A 229 -3.08 -14.03 -25.92
CA TYR A 229 -3.56 -12.78 -25.35
C TYR A 229 -3.61 -11.66 -26.41
N ARG A 230 -2.55 -11.53 -27.23
CA ARG A 230 -2.50 -10.55 -28.32
C ARG A 230 -3.53 -10.82 -29.43
N SER A 231 -3.53 -12.04 -29.97
CA SER A 231 -4.33 -12.40 -31.14
C SER A 231 -5.79 -12.72 -30.82
N GLY A 232 -6.09 -13.12 -29.58
CA GLY A 232 -7.42 -13.51 -29.13
C GLY A 232 -8.04 -12.48 -28.21
N VAL A 233 -7.52 -12.36 -26.98
CA VAL A 233 -8.16 -11.55 -25.92
C VAL A 233 -8.26 -10.09 -26.32
N LEU A 234 -7.17 -9.48 -26.80
CA LEU A 234 -7.14 -8.04 -27.11
C LEU A 234 -7.81 -7.67 -28.44
N ALA A 235 -7.83 -8.58 -29.42
CA ALA A 235 -8.29 -8.30 -30.79
C ALA A 235 -9.73 -7.75 -30.84
N ASN A 236 -10.60 -8.18 -29.93
CA ASN A 236 -12.01 -7.80 -29.89
C ASN A 236 -12.37 -6.82 -28.75
N LYS A 237 -11.37 -6.19 -28.11
CA LYS A 237 -11.57 -5.31 -26.93
C LYS A 237 -11.31 -3.83 -27.22
N THR A 238 -11.60 -3.40 -28.44
CA THR A 238 -11.36 -2.03 -28.91
C THR A 238 -11.95 -0.98 -27.97
N GLN A 239 -13.18 -1.15 -27.49
CA GLN A 239 -13.81 -0.20 -26.58
C GLN A 239 -13.03 -0.02 -25.26
N SER A 240 -12.62 -1.11 -24.62
CA SER A 240 -11.87 -1.06 -23.36
C SER A 240 -10.45 -0.54 -23.55
N LEU A 241 -9.83 -0.86 -24.68
CA LEU A 241 -8.55 -0.28 -25.09
C LEU A 241 -8.65 1.23 -25.29
N ASP A 242 -9.71 1.71 -25.94
CA ASP A 242 -9.94 3.14 -26.16
C ASP A 242 -10.24 3.88 -24.84
N LEU A 243 -10.99 3.26 -23.93
CA LEU A 243 -11.22 3.80 -22.58
C LEU A 243 -9.91 3.90 -21.78
N LEU A 244 -9.05 2.89 -21.86
CA LEU A 244 -7.73 2.91 -21.21
C LEU A 244 -6.82 3.96 -21.84
N ALA A 245 -6.76 4.06 -23.18
CA ALA A 245 -6.01 5.07 -23.91
C ALA A 245 -6.45 6.49 -23.55
N ARG A 246 -7.77 6.73 -23.44
CA ARG A 246 -8.31 8.01 -22.95
C ARG A 246 -7.92 8.30 -21.51
N LEU A 247 -7.92 7.29 -20.64
CA LEU A 247 -7.51 7.48 -19.24
C LEU A 247 -6.03 7.88 -19.13
N VAL A 248 -5.12 7.18 -19.82
CA VAL A 248 -3.68 7.48 -19.76
C VAL A 248 -3.32 8.83 -20.40
N THR A 249 -4.08 9.28 -21.39
CA THR A 249 -3.91 10.60 -22.02
C THR A 249 -4.48 11.73 -21.16
N GLN A 250 -5.48 11.46 -20.32
CA GLN A 250 -6.04 12.47 -19.41
C GLN A 250 -5.25 12.60 -18.10
N LYS A 251 -4.72 11.50 -17.57
CA LYS A 251 -4.11 11.43 -16.24
C LYS A 251 -2.86 10.56 -16.24
N SER A 252 -1.88 10.88 -15.37
CA SER A 252 -0.78 9.98 -15.06
C SER A 252 -1.33 8.68 -14.48
N THR A 253 -1.30 7.61 -15.27
CA THR A 253 -2.05 6.39 -15.01
C THR A 253 -1.12 5.19 -14.97
N THR A 254 -1.21 4.39 -13.92
CA THR A 254 -0.48 3.13 -13.82
C THR A 254 -1.38 1.93 -14.04
N LEU A 255 -0.95 1.01 -14.90
CA LEU A 255 -1.52 -0.30 -15.06
C LEU A 255 -1.02 -1.18 -13.90
N VAL A 256 -1.94 -1.77 -13.15
CA VAL A 256 -1.60 -2.68 -12.03
C VAL A 256 -1.91 -4.13 -12.36
N CYS A 257 -0.96 -5.00 -12.03
CA CYS A 257 -1.15 -6.45 -11.95
C CYS A 257 -0.45 -7.02 -10.70
N MET A 258 -0.41 -8.34 -10.56
CA MET A 258 0.22 -9.00 -9.41
C MET A 258 1.74 -9.02 -9.52
N GLU A 259 2.28 -9.59 -10.59
CA GLU A 259 3.69 -9.97 -10.75
C GLU A 259 4.62 -8.78 -10.54
N SER A 260 5.66 -8.87 -9.71
CA SER A 260 6.57 -7.73 -9.52
C SER A 260 7.32 -7.39 -10.81
N ASP A 261 7.83 -8.40 -11.51
CA ASP A 261 8.50 -8.26 -12.80
C ASP A 261 7.47 -8.05 -13.93
N ALA A 262 7.71 -7.01 -14.73
CA ALA A 262 6.86 -6.67 -15.86
C ALA A 262 7.12 -7.61 -17.06
N ASN A 263 8.31 -8.20 -17.19
CA ASN A 263 8.68 -9.05 -18.33
C ASN A 263 7.87 -10.35 -18.39
N VAL A 264 7.45 -10.85 -17.23
CA VAL A 264 6.65 -12.07 -17.08
C VAL A 264 5.17 -11.76 -16.82
N CYS A 265 4.72 -10.55 -17.19
CA CYS A 265 3.36 -10.08 -16.94
C CYS A 265 2.71 -9.55 -18.21
N HIS A 266 1.42 -9.87 -18.41
CA HIS A 266 0.64 -9.39 -19.55
C HIS A 266 0.52 -7.86 -19.59
N ARG A 267 0.68 -7.18 -18.45
CA ARG A 267 0.59 -5.72 -18.37
C ARG A 267 1.60 -5.01 -19.28
N SER A 268 2.76 -5.63 -19.56
CA SER A 268 3.77 -5.04 -20.45
C SER A 268 3.30 -5.05 -21.89
N ILE A 269 2.65 -6.14 -22.32
CA ILE A 269 2.04 -6.24 -23.65
C ILE A 269 0.96 -5.19 -23.82
N LEU A 270 0.08 -5.07 -22.81
CA LEU A 270 -0.97 -4.06 -22.83
C LEU A 270 -0.37 -2.65 -22.80
N ALA A 271 0.68 -2.41 -22.02
CA ALA A 271 1.35 -1.12 -21.96
C ALA A 271 1.95 -0.71 -23.32
N THR A 272 2.63 -1.62 -24.01
CA THR A 272 3.14 -1.39 -25.37
C THR A 272 2.02 -1.05 -26.34
N LEU A 273 0.92 -1.82 -26.34
CA LEU A 273 -0.21 -1.55 -27.22
C LEU A 273 -0.85 -0.18 -26.97
N ILE A 274 -1.00 0.22 -25.70
CA ILE A 274 -1.54 1.54 -25.35
C ILE A 274 -0.53 2.65 -25.70
N SER A 275 0.76 2.40 -25.53
CA SER A 275 1.83 3.31 -25.94
C SER A 275 1.78 3.59 -27.44
N GLU A 276 1.69 2.56 -28.28
CA GLU A 276 1.54 2.69 -29.74
C GLU A 276 0.28 3.50 -30.12
N ARG A 277 -0.84 3.28 -29.42
CA ARG A 277 -2.10 4.00 -29.66
C ARG A 277 -2.07 5.48 -29.25
N THR A 278 -1.22 5.84 -28.28
CA THR A 278 -1.24 7.17 -27.64
C THR A 278 0.03 7.97 -27.90
N ASN A 279 1.06 7.35 -28.45
CA ASN A 279 2.41 7.88 -28.59
C ASN A 279 3.03 8.34 -27.24
N LEU A 280 2.56 7.76 -26.13
CA LEU A 280 3.09 8.02 -24.79
C LEU A 280 4.11 6.94 -24.41
N PRO A 281 5.21 7.28 -23.72
CA PRO A 281 6.22 6.30 -23.33
C PRO A 281 5.69 5.30 -22.29
N VAL A 282 6.25 4.09 -22.28
CA VAL A 282 6.03 3.11 -21.21
C VAL A 282 7.05 3.33 -20.10
N ILE A 283 6.60 3.41 -18.85
CA ILE A 283 7.48 3.56 -17.69
C ILE A 283 7.13 2.50 -16.64
N HIS A 284 8.08 1.61 -16.35
CA HIS A 284 7.92 0.63 -15.27
C HIS A 284 8.34 1.28 -13.95
N LEU A 285 7.40 1.42 -13.00
CA LEU A 285 7.69 2.12 -11.75
C LEU A 285 8.68 1.37 -10.86
N GLY A 286 8.93 0.09 -11.15
CA GLY A 286 9.82 -0.80 -10.41
C GLY A 286 9.45 -0.91 -8.92
N ILE A 287 9.88 -1.98 -8.28
CA ILE A 287 9.97 -1.99 -6.83
C ILE A 287 11.36 -2.49 -6.51
N THR A 288 12.22 -1.53 -6.17
CA THR A 288 13.53 -1.75 -5.54
C THR A 288 13.34 -2.04 -4.07
#